data_AF-A0AAV0XN43-F1
#
_entry.id   AF-A0AAV0XN43-F1
#
_cell.length_a   1.000
_cell.length_b   1.000
_cell.length_c   1.000
_cell.angle_alpha   90.00
_cell.angle_beta   90.00
_cell.angle_gamma   90.00
#
_symmetry.space_group_name_H-M   'P 1'
#
loop_
_entity.id
_entity.type
_entity.pdbx_description
1 polymer ?
#
loop_
_entity_poly.entity_id
_entity_poly.type
_entity_poly.pdbx_seq_one_letter_code
_entity_poly.pdbx_strand_id
1 'polypeptide(L)'
;MYAANRLQRWAYVLSAFDFEIVFVKSEQNPADFLSRIKLDNYGISPPEQQCVNFIHDNCPFIINWHKIKTQTRVDSTLSRVIRAINTDNWPTDAHKDAHLKPYFSRKHEITTEQDCLMWGYRIIIPDKFRAALLRELHSVHSGMSSMKAIARSYFWWPKLDSDIEDIARRCENCIQIRPAPPRAVLSPWKWPEQPWTRLHVDFLGPYKNKNFLVVIDATSKWLEAFETNLC
;
A
#
# COMPACT_ATOMS: atom_id res chain seq x y z
N MET A 1 -17.55 -18.41 15.02
CA MET A 1 -16.47 -18.08 14.06
C MET A 1 -15.57 -16.94 14.59
N TYR A 2 -15.14 -17.01 15.85
CA TYR A 2 -14.26 -16.02 16.50
C TYR A 2 -12.79 -16.49 16.62
N ALA A 3 -12.52 -17.73 16.22
CA ALA A 3 -11.27 -18.42 16.53
C ALA A 3 -10.05 -17.85 15.78
N ALA A 4 -10.21 -17.41 14.53
CA ALA A 4 -9.10 -16.94 13.70
C ALA A 4 -8.49 -15.63 14.22
N ASN A 5 -9.32 -14.61 14.50
CA ASN A 5 -8.85 -13.35 15.10
C ASN A 5 -8.29 -13.59 16.50
N ARG A 6 -8.83 -14.54 17.26
CA ARG A 6 -8.31 -14.85 18.60
C ARG A 6 -6.89 -15.43 18.52
N LEU A 7 -6.64 -16.37 17.63
CA LEU A 7 -5.30 -16.97 17.45
C LEU A 7 -4.28 -15.96 16.91
N GLN A 8 -4.68 -15.11 15.97
CA GLN A 8 -3.81 -14.02 15.50
C GLN A 8 -3.48 -13.02 16.61
N ARG A 9 -4.43 -12.72 17.52
CA ARG A 9 -4.21 -11.83 18.69
C ARG A 9 -3.14 -12.39 19.62
N TRP A 10 -3.26 -13.67 19.94
CA TRP A 10 -2.22 -14.37 20.70
C TRP A 10 -0.87 -14.33 19.99
N ALA A 11 -0.83 -14.53 18.67
CA ALA A 11 0.43 -14.44 17.92
C ALA A 11 1.07 -13.03 18.00
N TYR A 12 0.29 -11.96 17.93
CA TYR A 12 0.81 -10.59 18.09
C TYR A 12 1.33 -10.33 19.50
N VAL A 13 0.55 -10.67 20.54
CA VAL A 13 0.97 -10.51 21.94
C VAL A 13 2.24 -11.30 22.22
N LEU A 14 2.30 -12.55 21.76
CA LEU A 14 3.45 -13.42 21.96
C LEU A 14 4.69 -12.94 21.19
N SER A 15 4.53 -12.22 20.07
CA SER A 15 5.67 -11.70 19.29
C SER A 15 6.52 -10.67 20.03
N ALA A 16 6.00 -10.07 21.11
CA ALA A 16 6.75 -9.17 21.99
C ALA A 16 7.70 -9.91 22.95
N PHE A 17 7.65 -11.23 22.99
CA PHE A 17 8.43 -12.06 23.90
C PHE A 17 9.28 -13.06 23.12
N ASP A 18 10.48 -13.35 23.62
CA ASP A 18 11.24 -14.51 23.21
C ASP A 18 10.78 -15.72 24.04
N PHE A 19 10.28 -16.76 23.37
CA PHE A 19 9.79 -17.97 24.04
C PHE A 19 10.25 -19.24 23.33
N GLU A 20 10.45 -20.29 24.13
CA GLU A 20 10.75 -21.63 23.66
C GLU A 20 9.49 -22.49 23.71
N ILE A 21 9.10 -23.07 22.57
CA ILE A 21 7.93 -23.95 22.50
C ILE A 21 8.33 -25.34 22.98
N VAL A 22 7.97 -25.67 24.22
CA VAL A 22 8.22 -27.00 24.81
C VAL A 22 6.93 -27.82 24.82
N PHE A 23 7.02 -29.06 24.35
CA PHE A 23 5.90 -30.00 24.43
C PHE A 23 5.74 -30.52 25.86
N VAL A 24 4.53 -30.37 26.42
CA VAL A 24 4.15 -30.95 27.71
C VAL A 24 3.08 -32.00 27.48
N LYS A 25 3.32 -33.23 27.96
CA LYS A 25 2.35 -34.34 27.89
C LYS A 25 1.08 -33.97 28.67
N SER A 26 -0.09 -34.34 28.15
CA SER A 26 -1.39 -33.98 28.72
C SER A 26 -1.55 -34.33 30.20
N GLU A 27 -0.98 -35.43 30.66
CA GLU A 27 -0.99 -35.87 32.07
C GLU A 27 -0.23 -34.93 33.01
N GLN A 28 0.79 -34.23 32.48
CA GLN A 28 1.64 -33.28 33.20
C GLN A 28 1.25 -31.83 32.92
N ASN A 29 0.25 -31.60 32.07
CA ASN A 29 -0.35 -30.31 31.81
C ASN A 29 -1.69 -30.26 32.55
N PRO A 30 -1.70 -29.94 33.87
CA PRO A 30 -2.95 -29.70 34.57
C PRO A 30 -3.62 -28.53 33.87
N ALA A 31 -4.56 -28.83 32.98
CA ALA A 31 -5.22 -27.83 32.18
C ALA A 31 -5.80 -26.79 33.15
N ASP A 32 -5.34 -25.54 33.02
CA ASP A 32 -5.61 -24.49 34.00
C ASP A 32 -7.10 -24.44 34.33
N PHE A 33 -7.43 -24.75 35.59
CA PHE A 33 -8.79 -24.75 36.13
C PHE A 33 -9.46 -23.39 35.90
N LEU A 34 -8.70 -22.28 35.96
CA LEU A 34 -9.21 -20.93 35.75
C LEU A 34 -9.60 -20.67 34.28
N SER A 35 -8.93 -21.30 33.31
CA SER A 35 -9.30 -21.22 31.89
C SER A 35 -10.60 -21.96 31.52
N ARG A 36 -11.07 -22.84 32.41
CA ARG A 36 -12.22 -23.74 32.18
C ARG A 36 -13.35 -23.57 33.17
N ILE A 37 -13.16 -22.77 34.22
CA ILE A 37 -14.19 -22.49 35.20
C ILE A 37 -15.32 -21.69 34.52
N LYS A 38 -16.52 -22.26 34.50
CA LYS A 38 -17.71 -21.52 34.11
C LYS A 38 -18.06 -20.64 35.30
N LEU A 39 -17.60 -19.38 35.29
CA LEU A 39 -18.06 -18.40 36.26
C LEU A 39 -19.51 -18.08 35.92
N ASP A 40 -20.43 -18.51 36.78
CA ASP A 40 -21.80 -18.03 36.74
C ASP A 40 -21.77 -16.52 37.06
N ASN A 41 -21.99 -15.70 36.03
CA ASN A 41 -22.37 -14.29 36.12
C ASN A 41 -21.53 -13.37 37.02
N TYR A 42 -20.22 -13.24 36.76
CA TYR A 42 -19.54 -11.96 36.97
C TYR A 42 -19.05 -11.44 35.61
N GLY A 43 -19.77 -10.43 35.11
CA GLY A 43 -19.63 -9.84 33.78
C GLY A 43 -18.35 -9.04 33.55
N ILE A 44 -17.19 -9.61 33.88
CA ILE A 44 -15.90 -9.08 33.49
C ILE A 44 -15.15 -10.20 32.78
N SER A 45 -15.54 -10.46 31.53
CA SER A 45 -14.55 -10.96 30.59
C SER A 45 -13.38 -9.98 30.64
N PRO A 46 -12.11 -10.41 30.85
CA PRO A 46 -10.99 -9.52 30.56
C PRO A 46 -11.26 -8.93 29.18
N PRO A 47 -11.22 -7.60 28.99
CA PRO A 47 -11.67 -7.00 27.76
C PRO A 47 -10.86 -7.67 26.66
N GLU A 48 -11.52 -8.52 25.87
CA GLU A 48 -10.91 -9.03 24.66
C GLU A 48 -10.54 -7.77 23.91
N GLN A 49 -9.25 -7.43 23.83
CA GLN A 49 -8.80 -6.24 23.11
C GLN A 49 -9.38 -6.39 21.71
N GLN A 50 -10.37 -5.57 21.39
CA GLN A 50 -11.08 -5.63 20.12
C GLN A 50 -10.10 -5.13 19.07
N CYS A 51 -10.13 -5.67 17.85
CA CYS A 51 -9.28 -5.18 16.77
C CYS A 51 -9.56 -3.68 16.50
N VAL A 52 -10.78 -3.22 16.80
CA VAL A 52 -11.14 -1.79 16.82
C VAL A 52 -10.27 -0.99 17.78
N ASN A 53 -9.97 -1.51 18.98
CA ASN A 53 -9.10 -0.83 19.95
C ASN A 53 -7.66 -0.76 19.44
N PHE A 54 -7.16 -1.83 18.83
CA PHE A 54 -5.82 -1.82 18.23
C PHE A 54 -5.68 -0.72 17.16
N ILE A 55 -6.66 -0.62 16.25
CA ILE A 55 -6.67 0.45 15.24
C ILE A 55 -6.77 1.81 15.93
N HIS A 56 -7.67 1.97 16.91
CA HIS A 56 -7.84 3.24 17.61
C HIS A 56 -6.53 3.73 18.27
N ASP A 57 -5.76 2.81 18.85
CA ASP A 57 -4.56 3.16 19.62
C ASP A 57 -3.30 3.31 18.76
N ASN A 58 -3.22 2.62 17.60
CA ASN A 58 -2.00 2.55 16.78
C ASN A 58 -2.13 3.22 15.41
N CYS A 59 -3.35 3.46 14.92
CA CYS A 59 -3.55 4.04 13.61
C CYS A 59 -3.22 5.55 13.65
N PRO A 60 -2.33 6.04 12.77
CA PRO A 60 -1.98 7.47 12.73
C PRO A 60 -3.12 8.33 12.14
N PHE A 61 -4.23 7.73 11.70
CA PHE A 61 -5.37 8.42 11.10
C PHE A 61 -6.54 8.50 12.08
N ILE A 62 -7.21 9.66 12.12
CA ILE A 62 -8.37 9.85 12.98
C ILE A 62 -9.58 9.15 12.36
N ILE A 63 -9.87 7.95 12.86
CA ILE A 63 -10.97 7.13 12.35
C ILE A 63 -12.09 7.06 13.37
N ASN A 64 -13.24 7.60 12.99
CA ASN A 64 -14.45 7.50 13.79
C ASN A 64 -15.21 6.22 13.43
N TRP A 65 -15.06 5.20 14.28
CA TRP A 65 -15.70 3.89 14.09
C TRP A 65 -17.23 3.96 14.11
N HIS A 66 -17.84 4.88 14.87
CA HIS A 66 -19.29 5.07 14.86
C HIS A 66 -19.79 5.50 13.47
N LYS A 67 -19.04 6.37 12.79
CA LYS A 67 -19.34 6.78 11.41
C LYS A 67 -19.19 5.61 10.45
N ILE A 68 -18.13 4.81 10.59
CA ILE A 68 -17.91 3.61 9.76
C ILE A 68 -19.03 2.59 9.97
N LYS A 69 -19.37 2.28 11.21
CA LYS A 69 -20.49 1.40 11.58
C LYS A 69 -21.79 1.83 10.90
N THR A 70 -22.14 3.10 11.05
CA THR A 70 -23.38 3.66 10.49
C THR A 70 -23.36 3.57 8.96
N GLN A 71 -22.24 3.93 8.33
CA GLN A 71 -22.12 3.89 6.88
C GLN A 71 -22.06 2.47 6.33
N THR A 72 -21.50 1.50 7.05
CA THR A 72 -21.45 0.08 6.66
C THR A 72 -22.86 -0.50 6.50
N ARG A 73 -23.82 -0.04 7.32
CA ARG A 73 -25.23 -0.43 7.21
C ARG A 73 -25.96 0.22 6.03
N VAL A 74 -25.52 1.41 5.61
CA VAL A 74 -26.14 2.18 4.51
C VAL A 74 -25.53 1.83 3.16
N ASP A 75 -24.25 1.46 3.13
CA ASP A 75 -23.51 1.09 1.93
C ASP A 75 -24.16 -0.13 1.24
N SER A 76 -24.44 -0.01 -0.05
CA SER A 76 -25.19 -1.02 -0.82
C SER A 76 -24.48 -2.36 -0.90
N THR A 77 -23.14 -2.37 -0.84
CA THR A 77 -22.33 -3.60 -0.90
C THR A 77 -22.05 -4.11 0.50
N LEU A 78 -21.54 -3.25 1.39
CA LEU A 78 -21.12 -3.70 2.72
C LEU A 78 -22.28 -4.13 3.62
N SER A 79 -23.47 -3.55 3.47
CA SER A 79 -24.67 -3.98 4.19
C SER A 79 -25.08 -5.41 3.85
N ARG A 80 -24.92 -5.81 2.57
CA ARG A 80 -25.13 -7.20 2.12
C ARG A 80 -24.07 -8.12 2.69
N VAL A 81 -22.80 -7.68 2.70
CA VAL A 81 -21.67 -8.46 3.24
C VAL A 81 -21.83 -8.70 4.74
N ILE A 82 -22.09 -7.66 5.53
CA ILE A 82 -22.23 -7.81 7.00
C ILE A 82 -23.43 -8.68 7.36
N ARG A 83 -24.54 -8.57 6.62
CA ARG A 83 -25.69 -9.48 6.78
C ARG A 83 -25.31 -10.92 6.47
N ALA A 84 -24.65 -11.15 5.34
CA ALA A 84 -24.24 -12.49 4.91
C ALA A 84 -23.26 -13.15 5.88
N ILE A 85 -22.32 -12.38 6.45
CA ILE A 85 -21.39 -12.84 7.48
C ILE A 85 -22.14 -13.19 8.78
N ASN A 86 -23.05 -12.34 9.23
CA ASN A 86 -23.77 -12.55 10.49
C ASN A 86 -24.77 -13.72 10.43
N THR A 87 -25.37 -13.97 9.27
CA THR A 87 -26.34 -15.07 9.08
C THR A 87 -25.73 -16.33 8.44
N ASP A 88 -24.42 -16.32 8.15
CA ASP A 88 -23.71 -17.33 7.35
C ASP A 88 -24.45 -17.71 6.05
N ASN A 89 -25.12 -16.73 5.43
CA ASN A 89 -25.98 -16.94 4.27
C ASN A 89 -25.58 -15.97 3.15
N TRP A 90 -24.74 -16.47 2.26
CA TRP A 90 -24.29 -15.74 1.09
C TRP A 90 -25.18 -16.03 -0.12
N PRO A 91 -25.46 -15.04 -0.99
CA PRO A 91 -26.16 -15.29 -2.24
C PRO A 91 -25.43 -16.35 -3.09
N THR A 92 -26.17 -17.26 -3.71
CA THR A 92 -25.59 -18.34 -4.54
C THR A 92 -24.67 -17.79 -5.64
N ASP A 93 -25.05 -16.66 -6.25
CA ASP A 93 -24.29 -16.00 -7.32
C ASP A 93 -23.30 -14.92 -6.80
N ALA A 94 -22.99 -14.88 -5.50
CA ALA A 94 -22.07 -13.90 -4.93
C ALA A 94 -20.67 -13.92 -5.56
N HIS A 95 -20.26 -15.07 -6.11
CA HIS A 95 -18.99 -15.24 -6.83
C HIS A 95 -19.00 -14.60 -8.24
N LYS A 96 -20.17 -14.34 -8.82
CA LYS A 96 -20.36 -13.68 -10.13
C LYS A 96 -20.54 -12.17 -9.99
N ASP A 97 -21.16 -11.71 -8.91
CA ASP A 97 -21.34 -10.29 -8.62
C ASP A 97 -19.97 -9.61 -8.38
N ALA A 98 -19.60 -8.66 -9.24
CA ALA A 98 -18.30 -7.98 -9.17
C ALA A 98 -18.07 -7.24 -7.84
N HIS A 99 -19.13 -6.76 -7.19
CA HIS A 99 -19.05 -6.05 -5.93
C HIS A 99 -18.92 -7.00 -4.74
N LEU A 100 -19.56 -8.18 -4.79
CA LEU A 100 -19.50 -9.15 -3.69
C LEU A 100 -18.34 -10.13 -3.81
N LYS A 101 -17.90 -10.46 -5.02
CA LYS A 101 -16.83 -11.45 -5.29
C LYS A 101 -15.57 -11.25 -4.43
N PRO A 102 -15.03 -10.02 -4.24
CA PRO A 102 -13.84 -9.81 -3.42
C PRO A 102 -14.04 -10.15 -1.93
N TYR A 103 -15.26 -9.99 -1.43
CA TYR A 103 -15.63 -10.30 -0.05
C TYR A 103 -15.97 -11.78 0.09
N PHE A 104 -16.71 -12.34 -0.87
CA PHE A 104 -17.06 -13.77 -0.90
C PHE A 104 -15.81 -14.66 -0.94
N SER A 105 -14.80 -14.29 -1.73
CA SER A 105 -13.53 -15.03 -1.78
C SER A 105 -12.78 -15.06 -0.44
N ARG A 106 -13.08 -14.12 0.46
CA ARG A 106 -12.47 -13.96 1.79
C ARG A 106 -13.47 -14.20 2.92
N LYS A 107 -14.62 -14.82 2.63
CA LYS A 107 -15.74 -14.91 3.58
C LYS A 107 -15.35 -15.56 4.93
N HIS A 108 -14.38 -16.46 4.92
CA HIS A 108 -13.90 -17.14 6.13
C HIS A 108 -12.88 -16.33 6.94
N GLU A 109 -12.30 -15.29 6.35
CA GLU A 109 -11.31 -14.40 6.96
C GLU A 109 -11.94 -13.07 7.42
N ILE A 110 -13.12 -12.74 6.89
CA ILE A 110 -13.87 -11.56 7.25
C ILE A 110 -14.67 -11.82 8.52
N THR A 111 -14.60 -10.87 9.43
CA THR A 111 -15.26 -10.92 10.73
C THR A 111 -15.99 -9.61 11.00
N THR A 112 -16.89 -9.61 11.98
CA THR A 112 -17.64 -8.43 12.40
C THR A 112 -17.28 -8.10 13.85
N GLU A 113 -16.84 -6.88 14.12
CA GLU A 113 -16.58 -6.37 15.48
C GLU A 113 -17.27 -5.00 15.64
N GLN A 114 -18.07 -4.83 16.69
CA GLN A 114 -18.88 -3.61 16.92
C GLN A 114 -19.77 -3.17 15.73
N ASP A 115 -20.22 -4.11 14.88
CA ASP A 115 -20.89 -3.86 13.59
C ASP A 115 -20.01 -3.17 12.52
N CYS A 116 -18.68 -3.23 12.69
CA CYS A 116 -17.72 -2.91 11.64
C CYS A 116 -17.20 -4.21 11.03
N LEU A 117 -17.01 -4.20 9.71
CA LEU A 117 -16.41 -5.32 9.00
C LEU A 117 -14.88 -5.25 9.12
N MET A 118 -14.28 -6.40 9.43
CA MET A 118 -12.85 -6.57 9.69
C MET A 118 -12.27 -7.68 8.82
N TRP A 119 -11.04 -7.51 8.36
CA TRP A 119 -10.25 -8.57 7.72
C TRP A 119 -8.93 -8.72 8.48
N GLY A 120 -8.86 -9.74 9.35
CA GLY A 120 -7.86 -9.77 10.43
C GLY A 120 -7.95 -8.49 11.27
N TYR A 121 -6.85 -7.75 11.36
CA TYR A 121 -6.78 -6.46 12.07
C TYR A 121 -7.17 -5.24 11.26
N ARG A 122 -7.53 -5.43 9.98
CA ARG A 122 -7.78 -4.32 9.07
C ARG A 122 -9.26 -3.99 9.05
N ILE A 123 -9.60 -2.72 9.20
CA ILE A 123 -10.98 -2.28 9.03
C ILE A 123 -11.34 -2.20 7.55
N ILE A 124 -12.50 -2.74 7.21
CA ILE A 124 -13.05 -2.65 5.86
C ILE A 124 -13.73 -1.29 5.71
N ILE A 125 -13.20 -0.46 4.81
CA ILE A 125 -13.65 0.92 4.66
C ILE A 125 -14.83 1.04 3.66
N PRO A 126 -15.97 1.63 4.08
CA PRO A 126 -17.08 1.99 3.19
C PRO A 126 -16.67 3.00 2.12
N ASP A 127 -17.30 2.91 0.95
CA ASP A 127 -16.87 3.67 -0.24
C ASP A 127 -16.79 5.18 0.00
N LYS A 128 -17.79 5.72 0.72
CA LYS A 128 -17.89 7.13 1.12
C LYS A 128 -16.63 7.70 1.80
N PHE A 129 -15.89 6.88 2.54
CA PHE A 129 -14.72 7.34 3.30
C PHE A 129 -13.39 7.11 2.59
N ARG A 130 -13.34 6.30 1.52
CA ARG A 130 -12.10 5.95 0.81
C ARG A 130 -11.39 7.18 0.26
N ALA A 131 -12.13 8.08 -0.40
CA ALA A 131 -11.55 9.30 -0.98
C ALA A 131 -10.97 10.28 0.06
N ALA A 132 -11.51 10.30 1.29
CA ALA A 132 -10.96 11.11 2.37
C ALA A 132 -9.67 10.49 2.92
N LEU A 133 -9.69 9.18 3.20
CA LEU A 133 -8.52 8.46 3.68
C LEU A 133 -7.36 8.45 2.68
N LEU A 134 -7.64 8.32 1.38
CA LEU A 134 -6.61 8.42 0.34
C LEU A 134 -5.94 9.80 0.34
N ARG A 135 -6.70 10.88 0.53
CA ARG A 135 -6.15 12.24 0.64
C ARG A 135 -5.30 12.40 1.89
N GLU A 136 -5.72 11.83 3.03
CA GLU A 136 -4.92 11.84 4.26
C GLU A 136 -3.62 11.03 4.10
N LEU A 137 -3.69 9.82 3.54
CA LEU A 137 -2.51 9.00 3.21
C LEU A 137 -1.52 9.74 2.30
N HIS A 138 -2.04 10.55 1.38
CA HIS A 138 -1.26 11.30 0.41
C HIS A 138 -0.78 12.68 0.92
N SER A 139 -1.24 13.14 2.09
CA SER A 139 -1.01 14.51 2.58
C SER A 139 0.47 14.91 2.68
N VAL A 140 1.36 13.95 3.01
CA VAL A 140 2.80 14.18 3.14
C VAL A 140 3.57 13.82 1.85
N HIS A 141 2.86 13.56 0.75
CA HIS A 141 3.44 13.13 -0.54
C HIS A 141 4.43 11.95 -0.41
N SER A 142 4.17 11.06 0.55
CA SER A 142 5.01 9.89 0.76
C SER A 142 4.99 8.99 -0.49
N GLY A 143 6.09 8.30 -0.75
CA GLY A 143 6.20 7.43 -1.91
C GLY A 143 5.13 6.33 -1.90
N MET A 144 4.69 5.89 -3.09
CA MET A 144 3.62 4.89 -3.26
C MET A 144 3.82 3.63 -2.39
N SER A 145 5.06 3.13 -2.29
CA SER A 145 5.37 1.96 -1.47
C SER A 145 5.12 2.19 0.02
N SER A 146 5.43 3.39 0.52
CA SER A 146 5.18 3.78 1.92
C SER A 146 3.68 3.91 2.20
N MET A 147 2.94 4.62 1.33
CA MET A 147 1.48 4.72 1.43
C MET A 147 0.81 3.34 1.46
N LYS A 148 1.21 2.43 0.56
CA LYS A 148 0.69 1.05 0.52
C LYS A 148 1.00 0.29 1.80
N ALA A 149 2.22 0.40 2.32
CA ALA A 149 2.61 -0.28 3.55
C ALA A 149 1.73 0.17 4.73
N ILE A 150 1.58 1.48 4.92
CA ILE A 150 0.74 2.04 5.99
C ILE A 150 -0.73 1.64 5.81
N ALA A 151 -1.28 1.81 4.61
CA ALA A 151 -2.68 1.49 4.34
C ALA A 151 -2.98 0.00 4.57
N ARG A 152 -2.09 -0.90 4.14
CA ARG A 152 -2.22 -2.35 4.36
C ARG A 152 -2.03 -2.75 5.82
N SER A 153 -1.54 -1.90 6.71
CA SER A 153 -1.49 -2.22 8.14
C SER A 153 -2.86 -2.09 8.80
N TYR A 154 -3.67 -1.11 8.37
CA TYR A 154 -4.89 -0.73 9.09
C TYR A 154 -6.18 -0.90 8.28
N PHE A 155 -6.11 -0.84 6.95
CA PHE A 155 -7.30 -0.74 6.10
C PHE A 155 -7.36 -1.84 5.07
N TRP A 156 -8.58 -2.10 4.62
CA TRP A 156 -8.80 -2.92 3.45
C TRP A 156 -10.05 -2.48 2.67
N TRP A 157 -9.93 -2.50 1.35
CA TRP A 157 -11.05 -2.54 0.43
C TRP A 157 -10.57 -3.11 -0.92
N PRO A 158 -11.49 -3.56 -1.78
CA PRO A 158 -11.11 -4.03 -3.12
C PRO A 158 -10.39 -2.92 -3.90
N LYS A 159 -9.21 -3.23 -4.46
CA LYS A 159 -8.38 -2.31 -5.25
C LYS A 159 -7.68 -1.17 -4.46
N LEU A 160 -7.55 -1.29 -3.14
CA LEU A 160 -6.78 -0.35 -2.30
C LEU A 160 -5.45 0.12 -2.94
N ASP A 161 -4.62 -0.80 -3.39
CA ASP A 161 -3.31 -0.47 -3.98
C ASP A 161 -3.43 0.32 -5.29
N SER A 162 -4.46 0.02 -6.10
CA SER A 162 -4.72 0.73 -7.35
C SER A 162 -5.15 2.16 -7.06
N ASP A 163 -6.03 2.36 -6.08
CA ASP A 163 -6.50 3.69 -5.71
C ASP A 163 -5.35 4.56 -5.15
N ILE A 164 -4.42 3.95 -4.40
CA ILE A 164 -3.19 4.60 -3.93
C ILE A 164 -2.26 4.96 -5.10
N GLU A 165 -2.10 4.08 -6.08
CA GLU A 165 -1.31 4.39 -7.28
C GLU A 165 -1.93 5.54 -8.07
N ASP A 166 -3.25 5.54 -8.22
CA ASP A 166 -3.96 6.54 -9.00
C ASP A 166 -3.86 7.94 -8.39
N ILE A 167 -3.99 8.08 -7.06
CA ILE A 167 -3.82 9.39 -6.42
C ILE A 167 -2.38 9.89 -6.54
N ALA A 168 -1.39 9.01 -6.37
CA ALA A 168 0.02 9.38 -6.48
C ALA A 168 0.44 9.69 -7.93
N ARG A 169 -0.13 9.00 -8.93
CA ARG A 169 0.10 9.28 -10.37
C ARG A 169 -0.52 10.58 -10.84
N ARG A 170 -1.61 11.03 -10.22
CA ARG A 170 -2.30 12.28 -10.58
C ARG A 170 -1.77 13.51 -9.85
N CYS A 171 -0.88 13.32 -8.87
CA CYS A 171 -0.34 14.41 -8.07
C CYS A 171 0.82 15.12 -8.76
N GLU A 172 0.65 16.41 -9.05
CA GLU A 172 1.66 17.24 -9.71
C GLU A 172 2.98 17.32 -8.90
N ASN A 173 2.90 17.52 -7.58
CA ASN A 173 4.08 17.55 -6.72
C ASN A 173 4.87 16.24 -6.77
N CYS A 174 4.17 15.10 -6.72
CA CYS A 174 4.81 13.79 -6.80
C CYS A 174 5.42 13.53 -8.19
N ILE A 175 4.81 14.03 -9.26
CA ILE A 175 5.34 13.92 -10.62
C ILE A 175 6.64 14.71 -10.74
N GLN A 176 6.67 15.95 -10.25
CA GLN A 176 7.84 16.84 -10.37
C GLN A 176 9.06 16.33 -9.59
N ILE A 177 8.84 15.69 -8.43
CA ILE A 177 9.92 15.19 -7.55
C ILE A 177 10.36 13.77 -7.94
N ARG A 178 9.63 13.08 -8.82
CA ARG A 178 9.91 11.69 -9.19
C ARG A 178 11.31 11.57 -9.80
N PRO A 179 12.10 10.54 -9.43
CA PRO A 179 13.38 10.26 -10.09
C PRO A 179 13.22 10.13 -11.60
N ALA A 180 14.15 10.73 -12.35
CA ALA A 180 14.22 10.56 -13.79
C ALA A 180 14.30 9.06 -14.14
N PRO A 181 13.70 8.64 -15.26
CA PRO A 181 13.86 7.27 -15.73
C PRO A 181 15.35 6.96 -15.94
N PRO A 182 15.73 5.67 -15.91
CA PRO A 182 17.09 5.26 -16.24
C PRO A 182 17.50 5.88 -17.58
N ARG A 183 18.75 6.36 -17.66
CA ARG A 183 19.29 6.87 -18.93
C ARG A 183 19.13 5.78 -19.98
N ALA A 184 18.67 6.18 -21.16
CA ALA A 184 18.58 5.26 -22.29
C ALA A 184 19.95 4.61 -22.55
N VAL A 185 19.95 3.35 -22.95
CA VAL A 185 21.17 2.67 -23.39
C VAL A 185 21.73 3.45 -24.58
N LEU A 186 22.96 3.94 -24.44
CA LEU A 186 23.62 4.65 -25.53
C LEU A 186 23.81 3.69 -26.70
N SER A 187 23.14 3.99 -27.82
CA SER A 187 23.42 3.30 -29.08
C SER A 187 24.55 4.03 -29.77
N PRO A 188 25.74 3.42 -29.92
CA PRO A 188 26.82 4.07 -30.63
C PRO A 188 26.43 4.25 -32.10
N TRP A 189 26.76 5.41 -32.64
CA TRP A 189 26.63 5.63 -34.07
C TRP A 189 27.55 4.67 -34.82
N LYS A 190 27.11 4.13 -35.97
CA LYS A 190 27.98 3.35 -36.86
C LYS A 190 29.26 4.14 -37.16
N TRP A 191 30.42 3.50 -37.11
CA TRP A 191 31.68 4.19 -37.41
C TRP A 191 31.72 4.67 -38.87
N PRO A 192 32.12 5.91 -39.15
CA PRO A 192 32.22 6.43 -40.50
C PRO A 192 33.43 5.83 -41.25
N GLU A 193 33.20 5.28 -42.44
CA GLU A 193 34.22 4.55 -43.21
C GLU A 193 35.18 5.46 -44.00
N GLN A 194 34.77 6.69 -44.30
CA GLN A 194 35.57 7.64 -45.09
C GLN A 194 35.66 9.00 -44.38
N PRO A 195 36.81 9.71 -44.47
CA PRO A 195 36.93 11.09 -43.99
C PRO A 195 35.87 11.99 -44.61
N TRP A 196 35.46 13.04 -43.89
CA TRP A 196 34.48 14.04 -44.30
C TRP A 196 33.05 13.50 -44.48
N THR A 197 32.74 12.29 -43.99
CA THR A 197 31.38 11.72 -44.03
C THR A 197 30.55 12.02 -42.78
N ARG A 198 31.20 12.24 -41.64
CA ARG A 198 30.55 12.68 -40.40
C ARG A 198 31.41 13.74 -39.74
N LEU A 199 30.82 14.92 -39.56
CA LEU A 199 31.44 16.04 -38.87
C LEU A 199 30.79 16.25 -37.51
N HIS A 200 31.61 16.41 -36.48
CA HIS A 200 31.19 16.89 -35.17
C HIS A 200 31.46 18.39 -35.12
N VAL A 201 30.41 19.19 -34.99
CA VAL A 201 30.49 20.65 -34.99
C VAL A 201 30.01 21.17 -33.65
N ASP A 202 30.82 22.02 -33.02
CA ASP A 202 30.48 22.65 -31.75
C ASP A 202 31.06 24.07 -31.69
N PHE A 203 30.53 24.90 -30.79
CA PHE A 203 31.09 26.22 -30.51
C PHE A 203 32.02 26.14 -29.31
N LEU A 204 33.22 26.68 -29.47
CA LEU A 204 34.15 26.91 -28.38
C LEU A 204 34.17 28.41 -28.07
N GLY A 205 33.74 28.79 -26.88
CA GLY A 205 33.97 30.13 -26.36
C GLY A 205 33.07 30.58 -25.22
N PRO A 206 33.33 31.79 -24.69
CA PRO A 206 34.38 32.70 -25.14
C PRO A 206 35.79 32.31 -24.67
N TYR A 207 36.78 32.33 -25.58
CA TYR A 207 38.20 32.15 -25.25
C TYR A 207 39.00 33.32 -25.81
N LYS A 208 39.72 34.06 -24.93
CA LYS A 208 40.43 35.31 -25.29
C LYS A 208 39.54 36.30 -26.07
N ASN A 209 38.30 36.48 -25.63
CA ASN A 209 37.29 37.35 -26.26
C ASN A 209 36.90 36.96 -27.70
N LYS A 210 37.06 35.69 -28.08
CA LYS A 210 36.72 35.20 -29.42
C LYS A 210 35.83 33.95 -29.36
N ASN A 211 34.86 33.94 -30.27
CA ASN A 211 34.09 32.81 -30.80
C ASN A 211 34.93 31.89 -31.69
N PHE A 212 34.85 30.58 -31.52
CA PHE A 212 35.32 29.62 -32.52
C PHE A 212 34.21 28.62 -32.84
N LEU A 213 33.95 28.40 -34.13
CA LEU A 213 33.24 27.23 -34.63
C LEU A 213 34.26 26.13 -34.85
N VAL A 214 34.17 25.06 -34.08
CA VAL A 214 35.06 23.90 -34.16
C VAL A 214 34.37 22.81 -34.95
N VAL A 215 35.02 22.33 -36.00
CA VAL A 215 34.57 21.25 -36.88
C VAL A 215 35.59 20.12 -36.78
N ILE A 216 35.15 18.93 -36.39
CA ILE A 216 36.01 17.75 -36.25
C ILE A 216 35.49 16.64 -37.15
N ASP A 217 36.35 16.13 -38.03
CA ASP A 217 36.05 14.93 -38.80
C ASP A 217 36.05 13.69 -37.90
N ALA A 218 34.94 12.94 -37.93
CA ALA A 218 34.75 11.80 -37.04
C ALA A 218 35.68 10.62 -37.35
N THR A 219 36.09 10.44 -38.61
CA THR A 219 36.97 9.35 -39.06
C THR A 219 38.43 9.63 -38.76
N SER A 220 38.96 10.74 -39.29
CA SER A 220 40.39 11.12 -39.20
C SER A 220 40.75 11.86 -37.92
N LYS A 221 39.77 12.38 -37.19
CA LYS A 221 39.95 13.32 -36.06
C LYS A 221 40.62 14.64 -36.45
N TRP A 222 40.63 14.98 -37.74
CA TRP A 222 41.09 16.29 -38.21
C TRP A 222 40.21 17.40 -37.65
N LEU A 223 40.83 18.50 -37.21
CA LEU A 223 40.16 19.63 -36.59
C LEU A 223 40.33 20.88 -37.43
N GLU A 224 39.22 21.55 -37.71
CA GLU A 224 39.18 22.90 -38.25
C GLU A 224 38.50 23.82 -37.24
N ALA A 225 39.07 25.01 -37.04
CA ALA A 225 38.51 26.01 -36.16
C ALA A 225 38.40 27.32 -36.92
N PHE A 226 37.19 27.88 -36.94
CA PHE A 226 36.88 29.13 -37.61
C PHE A 226 36.53 30.17 -36.56
N GLU A 227 37.28 31.27 -36.53
CA GLU A 227 36.93 32.41 -35.68
C GLU A 227 35.57 32.97 -36.14
N THR A 228 34.63 33.09 -35.20
CA THR A 228 33.33 33.68 -35.45
C THR A 228 33.21 35.01 -34.73
N ASN A 229 32.81 36.03 -35.49
CA ASN A 229 32.32 37.27 -34.91
C ASN A 229 30.92 36.97 -34.38
N LEU A 230 30.73 36.87 -33.06
CA LEU A 230 29.38 36.95 -32.51
C LEU A 230 28.79 38.31 -32.90
N CYS A 231 27.59 38.29 -33.49
CA CYS A 231 26.72 39.46 -33.51
C CYS A 231 26.34 39.88 -32.08
#